data_AF-A0A0Z0A0J3-F1
#
_entry.id   AF-A0A0Z0A0J3-F1
#
_cell.length_a   1.000
_cell.length_b   1.000
_cell.length_c   1.000
_cell.angle_alpha   90.00
_cell.angle_beta   90.00
_cell.angle_gamma   90.00
#
_symmetry.space_group_name_H-M   'P 1'
#
loop_
_entity.id
_entity.type
_entity.pdbx_description
1 polymer ?
#
loop_
_entity_poly.entity_id
_entity_poly.type
_entity_poly.pdbx_seq_one_letter_code
_entity_poly.pdbx_strand_id
1 'polypeptide(L)'
;MWINKIGNKSASFINHKHFHPGNIKNLERVWLAEEKERLRKEEEEKYLKKREEQYKLYTLKKQLRQNELSNKDTEHDILYDINKENKKKEVNYNNKKKNENNVINSSINKLVIKSKYNENIFVKNHRSIYGSYYDRKENKWGYICCKQTDKNISCTNNTFDNKNNHSDALPVKKGIEKINADKRKKKKKKKKGTFDNSITAFLSKL
;
A
#
# COMPACT_ATOMS: atom_id res chain seq x y z
N MET A 1 17.71 64.15 -30.33
CA MET A 1 19.17 64.07 -30.07
C MET A 1 19.79 63.13 -31.07
N TRP A 2 20.52 63.68 -32.04
CA TRP A 2 21.18 62.89 -33.09
C TRP A 2 22.46 62.31 -32.48
N ILE A 3 22.50 61.00 -32.23
CA ILE A 3 23.73 60.33 -31.82
C ILE A 3 24.65 60.36 -33.06
N ASN A 4 25.73 61.14 -33.00
CA ASN A 4 26.76 61.12 -34.03
C ASN A 4 27.29 59.69 -34.17
N LYS A 5 27.52 59.22 -35.40
CA LYS A 5 28.15 57.92 -35.67
C LYS A 5 29.51 57.87 -34.96
N ILE A 6 29.53 57.24 -33.80
CA ILE A 6 30.72 56.90 -33.04
C ILE A 6 31.60 56.07 -33.99
N GLY A 7 32.80 56.56 -34.30
CA GLY A 7 33.70 55.87 -35.22
C GLY A 7 33.99 54.43 -34.78
N ASN A 8 34.27 53.53 -35.73
CA ASN A 8 34.43 52.09 -35.47
C ASN A 8 35.39 51.74 -34.32
N LYS A 9 36.39 52.57 -34.05
CA LYS A 9 37.37 52.37 -32.96
C LYS A 9 36.75 52.53 -31.56
N SER A 10 35.86 53.49 -31.37
CA SER A 10 35.18 53.71 -30.08
C SER A 10 34.05 52.71 -29.86
N ALA A 11 33.39 52.24 -30.93
CA ALA A 11 32.43 51.13 -30.84
C ALA A 11 33.10 49.82 -30.40
N SER A 12 34.28 49.50 -30.95
CA SER A 12 35.07 48.33 -30.54
C SER A 12 35.48 48.39 -29.07
N PHE A 13 35.95 49.54 -28.59
CA PHE A 13 36.30 49.73 -27.18
C PHE A 13 35.11 49.50 -26.23
N ILE A 14 33.91 49.94 -26.62
CA ILE A 14 32.69 49.72 -25.84
C ILE A 14 32.33 48.22 -25.78
N ASN A 15 32.51 47.47 -26.88
CA ASN A 15 32.26 46.02 -26.91
C ASN A 15 33.20 45.23 -25.99
N HIS A 16 34.42 45.71 -25.75
CA HIS A 16 35.35 45.08 -24.82
C HIS A 16 35.04 45.40 -23.34
N LYS A 17 34.12 46.32 -23.05
CA LYS A 17 33.71 46.61 -21.66
C LYS A 17 32.88 45.46 -21.09
N HIS A 18 33.10 45.16 -19.82
CA HIS A 18 32.47 44.04 -19.11
C HIS A 18 30.95 44.15 -18.95
N PHE A 19 30.37 45.33 -19.14
CA PHE A 19 28.93 45.56 -19.05
C PHE A 19 28.22 45.62 -20.41
N HIS A 20 28.96 45.61 -21.53
CA HIS A 20 28.34 45.68 -22.85
C HIS A 20 27.80 44.31 -23.28
N PRO A 21 26.60 44.21 -23.85
CA PRO A 21 26.03 42.93 -24.28
C PRO A 21 26.81 42.28 -25.43
N GLY A 22 27.48 43.07 -26.26
CA GLY A 22 28.38 42.57 -27.32
C GLY A 22 29.72 42.02 -26.83
N ASN A 23 29.97 42.01 -25.51
CA ASN A 23 31.16 41.38 -24.95
C ASN A 23 31.02 39.86 -25.01
N ILE A 24 32.04 39.18 -25.56
CA ILE A 24 32.11 37.71 -25.68
C ILE A 24 31.79 37.01 -24.35
N LYS A 25 32.30 37.53 -23.22
CA LYS A 25 32.04 36.95 -21.88
C LYS A 25 30.57 37.05 -21.47
N ASN A 26 29.86 38.10 -21.89
CA ASN A 26 28.44 38.26 -21.58
C ASN A 26 27.59 37.40 -22.52
N LEU A 27 27.96 37.31 -23.80
CA LEU A 27 27.32 36.40 -24.76
C LEU A 27 27.43 34.95 -24.29
N GLU A 28 28.61 34.52 -23.84
CA GLU A 28 28.84 33.19 -23.28
C GLU A 28 27.94 32.93 -22.06
N ARG A 29 27.81 33.90 -21.14
CA ARG A 29 26.92 33.78 -19.98
C ARG A 29 25.45 33.64 -20.38
N VAL A 30 24.99 34.42 -21.36
CA VAL A 30 23.63 34.35 -21.88
C VAL A 30 23.39 32.99 -22.52
N TRP A 31 24.34 32.52 -23.33
CA TRP A 31 24.27 31.21 -23.97
C TRP A 31 24.19 30.07 -22.95
N LEU A 32 25.04 30.09 -21.91
CA LEU A 32 25.00 29.09 -20.83
C LEU A 32 23.68 29.14 -20.06
N ALA A 33 23.12 30.33 -19.83
CA ALA A 33 21.83 30.49 -19.16
C ALA A 33 20.68 29.93 -20.03
N GLU A 34 20.70 30.21 -21.32
CA GLU A 34 19.73 29.70 -22.29
C GLU A 34 19.79 28.18 -22.39
N GLU A 35 20.98 27.60 -22.50
CA GLU A 35 21.16 26.16 -22.59
C GLU A 35 20.71 25.46 -21.30
N LYS A 36 20.98 26.06 -20.13
CA LYS A 36 20.47 25.56 -18.85
C LYS A 36 18.95 25.61 -18.78
N GLU A 37 18.32 26.67 -19.28
CA GLU A 37 16.85 26.76 -19.36
C GLU A 37 16.26 25.75 -20.35
N ARG A 38 16.92 25.49 -21.48
CA ARG A 38 16.49 24.43 -22.41
C ARG A 38 16.54 23.04 -21.77
N LEU A 39 17.66 22.70 -21.13
CA LEU A 39 17.82 21.43 -20.42
C LEU A 39 16.75 21.25 -19.33
N ARG A 40 16.47 22.32 -18.58
CA ARG A 40 15.42 22.32 -17.56
C ARG A 40 14.04 22.08 -18.17
N LYS A 41 13.69 22.78 -19.26
CA LYS A 41 12.42 22.58 -19.96
C LYS A 41 12.28 21.15 -20.50
N GLU A 42 13.33 20.61 -21.11
CA GLU A 42 13.33 19.22 -21.57
C GLU A 42 13.12 18.21 -20.42
N GLU A 43 13.72 18.46 -19.26
CA GLU A 43 13.53 17.62 -18.08
C GLU A 43 12.09 17.72 -17.54
N GLU A 44 11.54 18.93 -17.48
CA GLU A 44 10.15 19.19 -17.09
C GLU A 44 9.16 18.51 -18.07
N GLU A 45 9.41 18.59 -19.38
CA GLU A 45 8.62 17.92 -20.42
C GLU A 45 8.71 16.38 -20.32
N LYS A 46 9.92 15.83 -20.14
CA LYS A 46 10.12 14.39 -19.92
C LYS A 46 9.35 13.91 -18.69
N TYR A 47 9.39 14.68 -17.61
CA TYR A 47 8.67 14.37 -16.39
C TYR A 47 7.14 14.46 -16.58
N LEU A 48 6.65 15.46 -17.30
CA LEU A 48 5.23 15.61 -17.63
C LEU A 48 4.74 14.46 -18.51
N LYS A 49 5.48 14.09 -19.55
CA LYS A 49 5.18 12.95 -20.42
C LYS A 49 5.11 11.65 -19.63
N LYS A 50 6.05 11.41 -18.72
CA LYS A 50 6.02 10.25 -17.82
C LYS A 50 4.77 10.24 -16.95
N ARG A 51 4.32 11.39 -16.44
CA ARG A 51 3.09 11.52 -15.66
C ARG A 51 1.84 11.23 -16.52
N GLU A 52 1.79 11.74 -17.74
CA GLU A 52 0.70 11.48 -18.69
C GLU A 52 0.61 10.00 -19.05
N GLU A 53 1.75 9.34 -19.30
CA GLU A 53 1.82 7.89 -19.53
C GLU A 53 1.30 7.11 -18.33
N GLN A 54 1.72 7.47 -17.11
CA GLN A 54 1.22 6.86 -15.87
C GLN A 54 -0.29 7.05 -15.72
N TYR A 55 -0.80 8.25 -16.01
CA TYR A 55 -2.23 8.54 -15.96
C TYR A 55 -3.00 7.73 -17.00
N LYS A 56 -2.48 7.62 -18.24
CA LYS A 56 -3.08 6.83 -19.32
C LYS A 56 -3.12 5.33 -18.99
N LEU A 57 -2.06 4.79 -18.38
CA LEU A 57 -2.05 3.41 -17.89
C LEU A 57 -3.07 3.21 -16.76
N TYR A 58 -3.17 4.18 -15.86
CA TYR A 58 -4.14 4.14 -14.77
C TYR A 58 -5.59 4.16 -15.28
N THR A 59 -5.91 5.03 -16.24
CA THR A 59 -7.26 5.12 -16.81
C THR A 59 -7.62 3.85 -17.57
N LEU A 60 -6.71 3.31 -18.38
CA LEU A 60 -6.92 2.05 -19.09
C LEU A 60 -7.14 0.88 -18.11
N LYS A 61 -6.33 0.80 -17.05
CA LYS A 61 -6.49 -0.22 -16.00
C LYS A 61 -7.84 -0.09 -15.27
N LYS A 62 -8.29 1.14 -15.03
CA LYS A 62 -9.59 1.41 -14.43
C LYS A 62 -10.73 0.94 -15.33
N GLN A 63 -10.64 1.21 -16.64
CA GLN A 63 -11.61 0.74 -17.64
C GLN A 63 -11.64 -0.79 -17.72
N LEU A 64 -10.48 -1.45 -17.78
CA LEU A 64 -10.41 -2.92 -17.77
C LEU A 64 -11.08 -3.51 -16.53
N ARG A 65 -10.80 -2.95 -15.34
CA ARG A 65 -11.46 -3.38 -14.10
C ARG A 65 -12.98 -3.19 -14.15
N GLN A 66 -13.46 -2.10 -14.74
CA GLN A 66 -14.90 -1.88 -14.92
C GLN A 66 -15.52 -2.89 -15.87
N ASN A 67 -14.86 -3.18 -16.99
CA ASN A 67 -15.30 -4.18 -17.96
C ASN A 67 -15.31 -5.60 -17.34
N GLU A 68 -14.31 -5.94 -16.53
CA GLU A 68 -14.28 -7.21 -15.79
C GLU A 68 -15.45 -7.35 -14.81
N LEU A 69 -15.83 -6.26 -14.15
CA LEU A 69 -16.99 -6.25 -13.24
C LEU A 69 -18.29 -6.40 -14.02
N SER A 70 -18.49 -5.59 -15.08
CA SER A 70 -19.69 -5.70 -15.92
C SER A 70 -19.81 -7.09 -16.56
N ASN A 71 -18.70 -7.68 -17.02
CA ASN A 71 -18.71 -9.01 -17.59
C ASN A 71 -19.10 -10.07 -16.54
N LYS A 72 -18.60 -9.97 -15.30
CA LYS A 72 -19.01 -10.88 -14.21
C LYS A 72 -20.48 -10.70 -13.84
N ASP A 73 -20.97 -9.47 -13.83
CA ASP A 73 -22.39 -9.19 -13.57
C ASP A 73 -23.26 -9.80 -14.68
N THR A 74 -22.87 -9.66 -15.96
CA THR A 74 -23.57 -10.32 -17.07
C THR A 74 -23.48 -11.85 -17.01
N GLU A 75 -22.32 -12.42 -16.67
CA GLU A 75 -22.17 -13.86 -16.49
C GLU A 75 -23.02 -14.37 -15.34
N HIS A 76 -23.10 -13.62 -14.23
CA HIS A 76 -23.95 -13.92 -13.10
C HIS A 76 -25.44 -13.87 -13.48
N ASP A 77 -25.86 -12.87 -14.24
CA ASP A 77 -27.23 -12.73 -14.72
C ASP A 77 -27.62 -13.86 -15.69
N ILE A 78 -26.75 -14.19 -16.66
CA ILE A 78 -26.94 -15.29 -17.60
C ILE A 78 -27.01 -16.64 -16.84
N LEU A 79 -26.12 -16.86 -15.87
CA LEU A 79 -26.12 -18.07 -15.06
C LEU A 79 -27.38 -18.19 -14.19
N TYR A 80 -27.85 -17.07 -13.64
CA TYR A 80 -29.10 -17.02 -12.88
C TYR A 80 -30.30 -17.42 -13.74
N ASP A 81 -30.38 -16.88 -14.97
CA ASP A 81 -31.46 -17.20 -15.91
C ASP A 81 -31.42 -18.66 -16.36
N ILE A 82 -30.25 -19.20 -16.71
CA ILE A 82 -30.07 -20.63 -17.05
C ILE A 82 -30.51 -21.53 -15.89
N ASN A 83 -30.09 -21.23 -14.66
CA ASN A 83 -30.48 -22.00 -13.47
C ASN A 83 -31.99 -21.91 -13.19
N LYS A 84 -32.61 -20.76 -13.42
CA LYS A 84 -34.06 -20.56 -13.28
C LYS A 84 -34.84 -21.37 -14.32
N GLU A 85 -34.38 -21.41 -15.57
CA GLU A 85 -34.97 -22.27 -16.60
C GLU A 85 -34.80 -23.76 -16.29
N ASN A 86 -33.61 -24.18 -15.86
CA ASN A 86 -33.35 -25.57 -15.48
C ASN A 86 -34.22 -25.98 -14.29
N LYS A 87 -34.38 -25.12 -13.26
CA LYS A 87 -35.29 -25.38 -12.13
C LYS A 87 -36.75 -25.50 -12.58
N LYS A 88 -37.22 -24.68 -13.52
CA LYS A 88 -38.56 -24.83 -14.11
C LYS A 88 -38.70 -26.16 -14.86
N LYS A 89 -37.68 -26.58 -15.61
CA LYS A 89 -37.65 -27.88 -16.32
C LYS A 89 -37.64 -29.06 -15.35
N GLU A 90 -36.84 -29.00 -14.29
CA GLU A 90 -36.80 -30.01 -13.22
C GLU A 90 -38.13 -30.10 -12.46
N VAL A 91 -38.76 -28.96 -12.12
CA VAL A 91 -40.09 -28.95 -11.49
C VAL A 91 -41.15 -29.53 -12.43
N ASN A 92 -41.10 -29.23 -13.74
CA ASN A 92 -41.99 -29.86 -14.73
C ASN A 92 -41.76 -31.37 -14.86
N TYR A 93 -40.50 -31.81 -14.86
CA TYR A 93 -40.14 -33.24 -14.93
C TYR A 93 -40.54 -33.99 -13.65
N ASN A 94 -40.38 -33.35 -12.48
CA ASN A 94 -40.78 -33.89 -11.18
C ASN A 94 -42.31 -33.85 -10.98
N ASN A 95 -43.04 -32.88 -11.55
CA ASN A 95 -44.51 -32.91 -11.56
C ASN A 95 -45.06 -33.99 -12.51
N LYS A 96 -44.28 -34.39 -13.53
CA LYS A 96 -44.57 -35.57 -14.36
C LYS A 96 -44.22 -36.90 -13.67
N LYS A 97 -43.37 -36.87 -12.64
CA LYS A 97 -42.93 -38.05 -11.85
C LYS A 97 -43.53 -38.17 -10.44
N LYS A 98 -44.17 -37.12 -9.92
CA LYS A 98 -44.91 -37.13 -8.64
C LYS A 98 -46.29 -37.80 -8.78
N ASN A 99 -46.28 -38.98 -9.39
CA ASN A 99 -47.10 -40.10 -8.93
C ASN A 99 -46.29 -41.10 -8.09
N GLU A 100 -44.97 -40.95 -7.93
CA GLU A 100 -44.20 -41.87 -7.06
C GLU A 100 -43.12 -41.15 -6.26
N ASN A 101 -43.35 -41.14 -4.95
CA ASN A 101 -42.38 -41.20 -3.85
C ASN A 101 -41.59 -39.94 -3.44
N ASN A 102 -41.40 -39.90 -2.13
CA ASN A 102 -41.17 -38.78 -1.24
C ASN A 102 -39.68 -38.70 -0.82
N VAL A 103 -39.31 -37.63 -0.09
CA VAL A 103 -38.31 -37.61 1.02
C VAL A 103 -36.80 -37.26 0.76
N ILE A 104 -36.40 -36.05 1.25
CA ILE A 104 -35.19 -35.70 2.09
C ILE A 104 -33.81 -35.66 1.39
N ASN A 105 -32.87 -34.70 1.53
CA ASN A 105 -32.66 -33.45 2.30
C ASN A 105 -31.60 -32.61 1.53
N SER A 106 -31.83 -31.31 1.31
CA SER A 106 -30.85 -30.40 0.70
C SER A 106 -30.28 -29.46 1.77
N SER A 107 -29.24 -29.92 2.45
CA SER A 107 -28.43 -29.07 3.32
C SER A 107 -27.62 -28.11 2.45
N ILE A 108 -27.87 -26.82 2.66
CA ILE A 108 -27.33 -25.70 1.90
C ILE A 108 -25.79 -25.69 1.98
N ASN A 109 -25.13 -26.18 0.94
CA ASN A 109 -23.68 -26.12 0.74
C ASN A 109 -23.25 -24.68 0.46
N LYS A 110 -22.95 -23.92 1.50
CA LYS A 110 -22.36 -22.57 1.36
C LYS A 110 -20.87 -22.72 1.03
N LEU A 111 -20.47 -22.32 -0.18
CA LEU A 111 -19.08 -22.36 -0.65
C LEU A 111 -18.23 -21.35 0.15
N VAL A 112 -17.40 -21.85 1.08
CA VAL A 112 -16.40 -21.03 1.78
C VAL A 112 -15.12 -21.02 0.96
N ILE A 113 -14.80 -19.89 0.34
CA ILE A 113 -13.54 -19.70 -0.39
C ILE A 113 -12.40 -19.62 0.63
N LYS A 114 -11.55 -20.64 0.68
CA LYS A 114 -10.34 -20.67 1.52
C LYS A 114 -9.15 -20.09 0.74
N SER A 115 -8.21 -19.46 1.45
CA SER A 115 -6.95 -18.99 0.85
C SER A 115 -6.11 -20.18 0.37
N LYS A 116 -5.21 -19.94 -0.61
CA LYS A 116 -4.33 -20.98 -1.18
C LYS A 116 -3.35 -21.57 -0.15
N TYR A 117 -3.05 -20.82 0.92
CA TYR A 117 -2.05 -21.18 1.91
C TYR A 117 -2.72 -21.68 3.18
N ASN A 118 -2.19 -22.77 3.72
CA ASN A 118 -2.65 -23.30 4.99
C ASN A 118 -2.22 -22.36 6.13
N GLU A 119 -3.15 -21.56 6.61
CA GLU A 119 -2.97 -20.73 7.79
C GLU A 119 -3.00 -21.58 9.07
N ASN A 120 -2.44 -21.06 10.17
CA ASN A 120 -2.49 -21.68 11.50
C ASN A 120 -1.82 -23.07 11.60
N ILE A 121 -0.85 -23.38 10.75
CA ILE A 121 0.01 -24.55 10.94
C ILE A 121 1.00 -24.25 12.07
N PHE A 122 0.79 -24.91 13.21
CA PHE A 122 1.75 -24.88 14.31
C PHE A 122 2.67 -26.08 14.26
N VAL A 123 3.97 -25.82 14.29
CA VAL A 123 5.02 -26.85 14.24
C VAL A 123 5.31 -27.33 15.67
N LYS A 124 5.66 -28.61 15.86
CA LYS A 124 6.23 -29.17 17.11
C LYS A 124 5.46 -28.81 18.40
N ASN A 125 4.12 -28.88 18.33
CA ASN A 125 3.20 -28.64 19.46
C ASN A 125 3.29 -27.23 20.05
N HIS A 126 3.77 -26.25 19.29
CA HIS A 126 3.68 -24.84 19.66
C HIS A 126 2.25 -24.33 19.51
N ARG A 127 1.87 -23.29 20.27
CA ARG A 127 0.55 -22.63 20.16
C ARG A 127 0.64 -21.28 19.42
N SER A 128 1.81 -20.98 18.89
CA SER A 128 2.14 -19.74 18.20
C SER A 128 3.17 -20.01 17.11
N ILE A 129 3.21 -19.15 16.10
CA ILE A 129 4.17 -19.24 14.99
C ILE A 129 5.53 -18.71 15.45
N TYR A 130 6.61 -19.23 14.88
CA TYR A 130 7.96 -18.72 15.10
C TYR A 130 8.08 -17.25 14.64
N GLY A 131 8.62 -16.38 15.48
CA GLY A 131 8.65 -14.93 15.22
C GLY A 131 7.54 -14.15 15.92
N SER A 132 6.69 -14.82 16.69
CA SER A 132 5.69 -14.17 17.55
C SER A 132 6.31 -13.50 18.79
N TYR A 133 7.56 -13.82 19.13
CA TYR A 133 8.30 -13.24 20.24
C TYR A 133 9.71 -12.83 19.79
N TYR A 134 10.21 -11.72 20.34
CA TYR A 134 11.58 -11.24 20.13
C TYR A 134 12.28 -11.08 21.47
N ASP A 135 13.37 -11.81 21.67
CA ASP A 135 14.21 -11.65 22.85
C ASP A 135 15.24 -10.54 22.61
N ARG A 136 15.13 -9.46 23.37
CA ARG A 136 16.06 -8.31 23.29
C ARG A 136 17.43 -8.62 23.90
N LYS A 137 17.56 -9.65 24.71
CA LYS A 137 18.86 -10.03 25.32
C LYS A 137 19.72 -10.79 24.32
N GLU A 138 19.11 -11.74 23.61
CA GLU A 138 19.82 -12.58 22.63
C GLU A 138 19.70 -12.05 21.19
N ASN A 139 18.91 -10.99 20.96
CA ASN A 139 18.56 -10.44 19.65
C ASN A 139 17.98 -11.49 18.68
N LYS A 140 17.28 -12.49 19.20
CA LYS A 140 16.73 -13.62 18.45
C LYS A 140 15.20 -13.62 18.48
N TRP A 141 14.62 -14.14 17.41
CA TRP A 141 13.19 -14.42 17.33
C TRP A 141 12.87 -15.78 17.95
N GLY A 142 11.66 -15.91 18.49
CA GLY A 142 11.21 -17.12 19.15
C GLY A 142 9.69 -17.28 19.13
N TYR A 143 9.22 -18.25 19.91
CA TYR A 143 7.80 -18.52 20.10
C TYR A 143 7.26 -17.81 21.34
N ILE A 144 6.12 -17.13 21.24
CA ILE A 144 5.53 -16.46 22.41
C ILE A 144 4.98 -17.47 23.45
N CYS A 145 4.64 -18.69 23.04
CA CYS A 145 4.07 -19.70 23.94
C CYS A 145 5.05 -20.23 24.99
N CYS A 146 6.31 -20.50 24.63
CA CYS A 146 7.34 -21.04 25.53
C CYS A 146 8.55 -20.11 25.68
N LYS A 147 8.59 -18.98 24.95
CA LYS A 147 9.72 -18.04 24.88
C LYS A 147 11.04 -18.68 24.42
N GLN A 148 10.99 -19.85 23.80
CA GLN A 148 12.16 -20.50 23.20
C GLN A 148 12.52 -19.80 21.88
N THR A 149 13.82 -19.60 21.67
CA THR A 149 14.39 -18.94 20.48
C THR A 149 14.78 -19.93 19.38
N ASP A 150 14.85 -21.23 19.71
CA ASP A 150 15.20 -22.29 18.76
C ASP A 150 13.96 -22.84 18.03
N LYS A 151 14.00 -22.79 16.69
CA LYS A 151 12.91 -23.26 15.80
C LYS A 151 12.62 -24.75 15.93
N ASN A 152 13.61 -25.52 16.35
CA ASN A 152 13.58 -26.98 16.26
C ASN A 152 13.17 -27.69 17.55
N ILE A 153 12.96 -26.95 18.63
CA ILE A 153 12.64 -27.53 19.93
C ILE A 153 11.11 -27.67 20.04
N SER A 154 10.64 -28.73 20.69
CA SER A 154 9.23 -28.91 21.03
C SER A 154 8.80 -27.99 22.17
N CYS A 155 7.53 -27.58 22.16
CA CYS A 155 7.00 -26.68 23.18
C CYS A 155 7.07 -27.30 24.58
N THR A 156 7.73 -26.63 25.52
CA THR A 156 7.82 -27.03 26.93
C THR A 156 6.57 -26.67 27.74
N ASN A 157 5.79 -25.68 27.30
CA ASN A 157 4.54 -25.26 27.96
C ASN A 157 3.32 -26.06 27.46
N ASN A 158 3.54 -27.25 26.92
CA ASN A 158 2.47 -28.12 26.44
C ASN A 158 1.86 -28.93 27.60
N THR A 159 1.43 -28.23 28.65
CA THR A 159 0.54 -28.83 29.64
C THR A 159 -0.86 -28.90 29.02
N PHE A 160 -1.14 -29.99 28.32
CA PHE A 160 -2.51 -30.47 28.24
C PHE A 160 -2.91 -30.83 29.68
N ASP A 161 -3.64 -29.93 30.32
CA ASP A 161 -4.23 -30.12 31.65
C ASP A 161 -5.15 -31.36 31.63
N ASN A 162 -4.62 -32.53 31.97
CA ASN A 162 -5.41 -33.68 32.42
C ASN A 162 -5.60 -33.52 33.93
N LYS A 163 -6.44 -32.57 34.34
CA LYS A 163 -6.80 -32.33 35.74
C LYS A 163 -7.88 -33.32 36.17
N ASN A 164 -7.46 -34.50 36.60
CA ASN A 164 -8.19 -35.33 37.56
C ASN A 164 -7.17 -35.86 38.56
N ASN A 165 -7.16 -35.28 39.77
CA ASN A 165 -7.02 -35.94 41.07
C ASN A 165 -6.51 -34.94 42.12
N HIS A 166 -7.47 -34.47 42.91
CA HIS A 166 -7.42 -34.22 44.35
C HIS A 166 -6.05 -34.34 45.06
N SER A 167 -5.53 -33.22 45.57
CA SER A 167 -5.24 -33.03 47.01
C SER A 167 -4.66 -31.64 47.27
N ASP A 168 -5.37 -30.94 48.15
CA ASP A 168 -4.87 -30.09 49.23
C ASP A 168 -4.46 -28.62 48.97
N ALA A 169 -5.38 -27.77 49.45
CA ALA A 169 -5.16 -26.58 50.27
C ALA A 169 -4.63 -25.28 49.61
N LEU A 170 -5.55 -24.30 49.54
CA LEU A 170 -5.32 -22.86 49.43
C LEU A 170 -4.55 -22.32 50.67
N PRO A 171 -3.92 -21.12 50.64
CA PRO A 171 -4.70 -19.89 50.78
C PRO A 171 -4.32 -18.73 49.85
N VAL A 172 -5.40 -18.08 49.43
CA VAL A 172 -5.56 -16.71 48.93
C VAL A 172 -4.58 -15.69 49.56
N LYS A 173 -4.00 -14.82 48.72
CA LYS A 173 -3.84 -13.39 49.04
C LYS A 173 -4.26 -12.52 47.86
N LYS A 174 -5.35 -11.78 48.08
CA LYS A 174 -5.79 -10.63 47.29
C LYS A 174 -4.76 -9.51 47.47
N GLY A 175 -4.29 -8.94 46.37
CA GLY A 175 -3.52 -7.69 46.35
C GLY A 175 -4.00 -6.87 45.16
N ILE A 176 -5.01 -6.02 45.40
CA ILE A 176 -5.40 -4.95 44.48
C ILE A 176 -4.43 -3.81 44.75
N GLU A 177 -3.52 -3.53 43.83
CA GLU A 177 -2.80 -2.27 43.81
C GLU A 177 -2.98 -1.61 42.43
N LYS A 178 -3.89 -0.64 42.43
CA LYS A 178 -4.06 0.37 41.38
C LYS A 178 -2.96 1.41 41.55
N ILE A 179 -1.97 1.52 40.68
CA ILE A 179 -1.13 2.73 40.61
C ILE A 179 -0.73 3.05 39.16
N ASN A 180 -1.44 4.07 38.64
CA ASN A 180 -0.98 5.21 37.85
C ASN A 180 -0.59 5.07 36.37
N ALA A 181 -1.52 5.58 35.55
CA ALA A 181 -1.23 6.29 34.33
C ALA A 181 -0.29 7.48 34.61
N ASP A 182 0.79 7.62 33.84
CA ASP A 182 1.39 8.95 33.65
C ASP A 182 2.19 9.10 32.34
N LYS A 183 1.76 10.13 31.59
CA LYS A 183 2.55 11.06 30.77
C LYS A 183 3.27 10.55 29.51
N ARG A 184 2.50 10.53 28.42
CA ARG A 184 2.99 10.80 27.05
C ARG A 184 3.63 12.21 27.00
N LYS A 185 4.96 12.29 26.98
CA LYS A 185 5.69 13.53 26.62
C LYS A 185 5.53 13.80 25.12
N LYS A 186 4.64 14.74 24.76
CA LYS A 186 4.62 15.41 23.43
C LYS A 186 5.88 16.28 23.31
N LYS A 187 6.91 15.81 22.60
CA LYS A 187 7.98 16.69 22.10
C LYS A 187 7.40 17.57 20.98
N LYS A 188 7.14 18.85 21.27
CA LYS A 188 6.91 19.89 20.26
C LYS A 188 8.23 20.10 19.48
N LYS A 189 8.31 19.58 18.26
CA LYS A 189 9.34 20.04 17.30
C LYS A 189 8.92 21.41 16.78
N LYS A 190 9.76 22.42 17.02
CA LYS A 190 9.67 23.74 16.37
C LYS A 190 9.71 23.53 14.85
N LYS A 191 8.63 23.88 14.14
CA LYS A 191 8.68 24.03 12.67
C LYS A 191 9.53 25.27 12.38
N LYS A 192 10.71 25.09 11.79
CA LYS A 192 11.36 26.16 11.03
C LYS A 192 10.57 26.29 9.74
N GLY A 193 9.97 27.44 9.48
CA GLY A 193 9.28 27.70 8.22
C GLY A 193 10.31 27.85 7.11
N THR A 194 10.47 26.83 6.29
CA THR A 194 10.97 26.99 4.92
C THR A 194 9.78 27.41 4.07
N PHE A 195 9.86 28.61 3.50
CA PHE A 195 8.87 29.09 2.56
C PHE A 195 9.29 28.60 1.17
N ASP A 196 8.70 27.50 0.74
CA ASP A 196 8.99 26.88 -0.56
C ASP A 196 8.17 27.61 -1.65
N ASN A 197 8.82 28.52 -2.38
CA ASN A 197 8.25 29.24 -3.53
C ASN A 197 8.24 28.42 -4.82
N SER A 198 8.11 27.10 -4.73
CA SER A 198 8.06 26.24 -5.90
C SER A 198 6.65 26.22 -6.50
N ILE A 199 6.56 26.28 -7.83
CA ILE A 199 5.30 26.19 -8.60
C ILE A 199 4.51 24.93 -8.23
N THR A 200 5.20 23.85 -7.83
CA THR A 200 4.60 22.61 -7.33
C THR A 200 3.76 22.79 -6.05
N ALA A 201 4.09 23.75 -5.18
CA ALA A 201 3.28 24.05 -4.00
C ALA A 201 1.97 24.75 -4.37
N PHE A 202 1.98 25.60 -5.40
CA PHE A 202 0.81 26.35 -5.86
C PHE A 202 -0.22 25.44 -6.55
N LEU A 203 0.25 24.48 -7.35
CA LEU A 203 -0.61 23.53 -8.07
C LEU A 203 -1.21 22.43 -7.18
N SER A 204 -0.73 22.24 -5.96
CA SER A 204 -1.28 21.27 -5.01
C SER A 204 -2.51 21.78 -4.23
N LYS A 205 -2.87 23.05 -4.43
CA LYS A 205 -3.91 23.76 -3.66
C LYS A 205 -5.15 24.11 -4.49
N LEU A 206 -5.15 23.75 -5.77
CA LEU A 206 -6.31 23.68 -6.67
C LEU A 206 -6.81 22.24 -6.71
#